data_AF-A0A950B6A4-F1
#
_entry.id   AF-A0A950B6A4-F1
#
_cell.length_a   1.000
_cell.length_b   1.000
_cell.length_c   1.000
_cell.angle_alpha   90.00
_cell.angle_beta   90.00
_cell.angle_gamma   90.00
#
_symmetry.space_group_name_H-M   'P 1'
#
loop_
_entity.id
_entity.type
_entity.pdbx_description
1 polymer ?
#
loop_
_entity_poly.entity_id
_entity_poly.type
_entity_poly.pdbx_seq_one_letter_code
_entity_poly.pdbx_strand_id
1 'polypeptide(L)' 'HACMWIGVYEFQHCPDVPWRVVLNECIELAKEFGGTDGHKYVNAVLNGLAPQLRSTEVEHDRKSAP' A
#
# COMPACT_ATOMS: atom_id res chain seq x y z
N HIS A 1 -9.55 -1.28 9.54
CA HIS A 1 -9.79 -2.24 8.44
C HIS A 1 -10.19 -1.60 7.12
N ALA A 2 -11.05 -0.57 7.08
CA ALA A 2 -11.46 0.08 5.82
C ALA A 2 -10.28 0.51 4.91
N CYS A 3 -9.23 1.12 5.49
CA CYS A 3 -8.03 1.53 4.75
C CYS A 3 -7.35 0.37 3.99
N MET A 4 -7.37 -0.85 4.53
CA MET A 4 -6.77 -2.01 3.86
C MET A 4 -7.59 -2.45 2.65
N TRP A 5 -8.92 -2.44 2.76
CA TRP A 5 -9.79 -2.80 1.64
C TRP A 5 -9.64 -1.82 0.47
N ILE A 6 -9.51 -0.53 0.79
CA ILE A 6 -9.22 0.52 -0.20
C ILE A 6 -7.87 0.24 -0.87
N GLY A 7 -6.80 0.02 -0.10
CA GLY A 7 -5.47 -0.25 -0.66
C GLY A 7 -5.42 -1.51 -1.53
N VAL A 8 -6.08 -2.60 -1.11
CA VAL A 8 -6.17 -3.83 -1.92
C VAL A 8 -6.96 -3.60 -3.20
N TYR A 9 -8.07 -2.86 -3.13
CA TYR A 9 -8.87 -2.54 -4.30
C TYR A 9 -8.06 -1.73 -5.32
N GLU A 10 -7.35 -0.69 -4.91
CA GLU A 10 -6.52 0.11 -5.79
C GLU A 10 -5.32 -0.66 -6.35
N PHE A 11 -4.71 -1.56 -5.56
CA PHE A 11 -3.70 -2.48 -6.08
C PHE A 11 -4.24 -3.36 -7.22
N GLN A 12 -5.51 -3.78 -7.17
CA GLN A 12 -6.07 -4.68 -8.18
C GLN A 12 -6.69 -3.96 -9.39
N HIS A 13 -7.25 -2.76 -9.20
CA HIS A 13 -8.11 -2.13 -10.21
C HIS A 13 -7.57 -0.79 -10.74
N CYS A 14 -6.54 -0.19 -10.12
CA CYS A 14 -6.02 1.13 -10.48
C CYS A 14 -4.53 1.08 -10.90
N PRO A 15 -4.15 0.34 -11.97
CA PRO A 15 -2.76 0.12 -12.36
C PRO A 15 -2.01 1.41 -12.77
N ASP A 16 -2.73 2.47 -13.08
CA ASP A 16 -2.23 3.81 -13.39
C ASP A 16 -1.67 4.55 -12.16
N VAL A 17 -2.06 4.13 -10.95
CA VAL A 17 -1.52 4.66 -9.69
C VAL A 17 -0.38 3.76 -9.20
N PRO A 18 0.84 4.28 -8.98
CA PRO A 18 1.97 3.48 -8.49
C PRO A 18 1.72 2.92 -7.10
N TRP A 19 2.14 1.67 -6.85
CA TRP A 19 1.88 0.99 -5.57
C TRP A 19 2.40 1.75 -4.33
N ARG A 20 3.51 2.49 -4.45
CA ARG A 20 4.08 3.34 -3.39
C ARG A 20 3.14 4.47 -2.99
N VAL A 21 2.42 5.05 -3.95
CA VAL A 21 1.46 6.13 -3.72
C VAL A 21 0.24 5.58 -2.97
N VAL A 22 -0.35 4.49 -3.48
CA VAL A 22 -1.49 3.80 -2.83
C VAL A 22 -1.16 3.43 -1.37
N LEU A 23 0.04 2.89 -1.15
CA LEU A 23 0.52 2.54 0.20
C LEU A 23 0.62 3.77 1.11
N ASN A 24 1.20 4.87 0.63
CA ASN A 24 1.35 6.10 1.40
C ASN A 24 -0.01 6.69 1.79
N GLU A 25 -0.93 6.82 0.84
CA GLU A 25 -2.27 7.36 1.10
C GLU A 25 -3.04 6.50 2.10
N CYS A 26 -2.95 5.17 2.01
CA CYS A 26 -3.58 4.27 2.97
C CYS A 26 -2.99 4.40 4.39
N ILE A 27 -1.69 4.70 4.50
CA ILE A 27 -1.01 4.92 5.78
C ILE A 27 -1.44 6.25 6.39
N GLU A 28 -1.48 7.33 5.60
CA GLU A 28 -1.94 8.64 6.06
C GLU A 28 -3.41 8.59 6.50
N LEU A 29 -4.27 7.93 5.71
CA LEU A 29 -5.66 7.69 6.08
C LEU A 29 -5.78 6.91 7.40
N ALA A 30 -4.90 5.94 7.63
CA ALA A 30 -4.86 5.17 8.87
C ALA A 30 -4.32 5.96 10.07
N LYS A 31 -3.51 7.00 9.85
CA LYS A 31 -3.09 7.94 10.91
C LYS A 31 -4.22 8.90 11.28
N GLU A 32 -4.98 9.35 10.29
CA GLU A 32 -6.04 10.33 10.49
C GLU A 32 -7.29 9.71 11.14
N PHE A 33 -7.66 8.49 10.73
CA PHE A 33 -8.90 7.83 11.20
C PHE A 33 -8.67 6.62 12.12
N GLY A 34 -7.43 6.22 12.34
CA GLY A 34 -7.07 5.07 13.17
C GLY A 34 -6.63 5.43 14.59
N GLY A 35 -6.43 4.40 15.42
CA GLY A 35 -5.76 4.56 16.71
C GLY A 35 -4.24 4.74 16.56
N THR A 36 -3.56 5.01 17.68
CA THR A 36 -2.14 5.37 17.77
C THR A 36 -1.18 4.48 16.97
N ASP A 37 -1.52 3.20 16.74
CA ASP A 37 -0.71 2.23 16.00
C ASP A 37 -1.39 1.61 14.76
N GLY A 38 -2.57 2.10 14.35
CA GLY A 38 -3.32 1.54 13.23
C GLY A 38 -2.55 1.59 11.89
N HIS A 39 -1.81 2.67 11.67
CA HIS A 39 -1.00 2.88 10.48
C HIS A 39 0.14 1.88 10.32
N LYS A 40 0.74 1.40 11.43
CA LYS A 40 1.79 0.36 11.39
C LYS A 40 1.24 -0.97 10.86
N TYR A 41 0.02 -1.32 11.29
CA TYR A 41 -0.66 -2.52 10.83
C TYR A 41 -1.02 -2.43 9.35
N VAL A 42 -1.58 -1.29 8.90
CA VAL A 42 -1.89 -1.06 7.48
C VAL A 42 -0.63 -1.14 6.61
N ASN A 43 0.45 -0.48 7.05
CA ASN A 43 1.74 -0.54 6.36
C ASN A 43 2.26 -1.99 6.24
N ALA A 44 2.25 -2.76 7.33
CA ALA A 44 2.73 -4.14 7.32
C ALA A 44 1.93 -5.04 6.37
N VAL A 45 0.59 -4.93 6.39
CA VAL A 45 -0.27 -5.76 5.55
C VAL A 45 -0.15 -5.37 4.07
N LEU A 46 -0.26 -4.08 3.74
CA LEU A 46 -0.23 -3.64 2.34
C LEU A 46 1.16 -3.84 1.70
N ASN A 47 2.26 -3.64 2.44
CA ASN A 47 3.59 -3.99 1.94
C ASN A 47 3.74 -5.51 1.69
N GLY A 48 3.14 -6.35 2.52
CA GLY A 48 3.17 -7.80 2.33
C GLY A 48 2.38 -8.28 1.11
N LEU A 49 1.32 -7.54 0.75
CA LEU A 49 0.47 -7.84 -0.40
C LEU A 49 0.98 -7.24 -1.71
N ALA A 50 1.71 -6.12 -1.66
CA ALA A 50 2.20 -5.44 -2.86
C ALA A 50 3.01 -6.36 -3.81
N PRO A 51 3.95 -7.22 -3.35
CA PRO A 51 4.66 -8.16 -4.23
C PRO A 51 3.76 -9.19 -4.91
N GLN A 52 2.58 -9.48 -4.35
CA GLN A 52 1.64 -10.45 -4.90
C GLN A 52 0.68 -9.80 -5.92
N LEU A 53 0.28 -8.55 -5.67
CA LEU A 53 -0.72 -7.84 -6.48
C LEU A 53 -0.10 -6.88 -7.51
N ARG A 54 1.11 -6.39 -7.27
CA ARG A 54 1.86 -5.40 -8.07
C ARG A 54 3.31 -5.84 -8.27
N SER A 55 3.54 -7.13 -8.54
CA SER A 55 4.88 -7.73 -8.63
C SER A 55 5.84 -6.98 -9.57
N THR A 56 5.36 -6.59 -10.75
CA THR A 56 6.14 -5.86 -11.77
C THR A 56 6.65 -4.51 -11.27
N GLU A 57 5.80 -3.73 -10.61
CA GLU A 57 6.18 -2.44 -10.04
C GLU A 57 7.10 -2.59 -8.83
N VAL A 58 6.84 -3.57 -7.97
CA VAL A 58 7.71 -3.85 -6.80
C VAL A 58 9.10 -4.28 -7.25
N GLU A 59 9.21 -5.12 -8.28
CA GLU A 59 10.50 -5.50 -8.86
C GLU A 59 11.23 -4.32 -9.49
N HIS A 60 10.51 -3.46 -10.20
CA HIS A 60 11.09 -2.24 -10.79
C HIS A 60 11.61 -1.30 -9.70
N ASP A 61 10.80 -1.02 -8.67
CA ASP A 61 11.15 -0.19 -7.52
C ASP A 61 12.39 -0.72 -6.78
N ARG A 62 12.49 -2.04 -6.57
CA ARG A 62 13.67 -2.68 -5.96
C ARG A 62 14.94 -2.56 -6.79
N LYS A 63 14.83 -2.53 -8.13
CA LYS A 63 15.98 -2.33 -9.04
C LYS A 63 16.40 -0.86 -9.15
N SER A 64 15.47 0.05 -8.90
CA SER A 64 15.71 1.50 -8.88
C SER A 64 16.21 2.03 -7.54
N ALA A 65 16.10 1.24 -6.47
CA ALA A 65 16.66 1.59 -5.16
C ALA A 65 18.22 1.59 -5.23
N PRO A 66 18.89 2.68 -4.82
CA PRO A 66 20.34 2.79 -4.83
C PRO A 66 21.03 1.84 -3.85
#